data_AF-Q0JEY4-F1
#
_entry.id   AF-Q0JEY4-F1
#
_cell.length_a   1.000
_cell.length_b   1.000
_cell.length_c   1.000
_cell.angle_alpha   90.00
_cell.angle_beta   90.00
_cell.angle_gamma   90.00
#
_symmetry.space_group_name_H-M   'P 1'
#
loop_
_entity.id
_entity.type
_entity.pdbx_description
1 polymer ?
#
loop_
_entity_poly.entity_id
_entity_poly.type
_entity_poly.pdbx_seq_one_letter_code
_entity_poly.pdbx_strand_id
1 'polypeptide(L)'
;MALAAAATACRAFQIEEATFDAIQLGFSNGSLTSTALVRFYLDRVARLNPLLHAVIEVNPDALAQAARADAERASGRRGFGPLHGVPVLLKDNIATRDRLNTTAGSLALLGSVVRCDAGVAARLRAAGAVILGKSNPAEWSSFRPLTNGWSARGGETLLLDDASSSTRRQDDNGAEEKKEKR
;
A
#
# COMPACT_ATOMS: atom_id res chain seq x y z
N MET A 1 15.00 -47.06 21.47
CA MET A 1 15.02 -46.14 20.31
C MET A 1 13.58 -45.87 19.89
N ALA A 2 13.07 -44.67 20.14
CA ALA A 2 11.82 -44.19 19.54
C ALA A 2 12.14 -42.86 18.88
N LEU A 3 12.01 -42.86 17.56
CA LEU A 3 12.30 -41.74 16.67
C LEU A 3 11.18 -40.69 16.87
N ALA A 4 11.50 -39.54 17.48
CA ALA A 4 10.59 -38.41 17.50
C ALA A 4 10.62 -37.77 16.11
N ALA A 5 9.54 -37.94 15.35
CA ALA A 5 9.31 -37.21 14.11
C ALA A 5 9.19 -35.72 14.43
N ALA A 6 10.20 -34.94 14.04
CA ALA A 6 10.12 -33.50 14.07
C ALA A 6 9.08 -33.05 13.04
N ALA A 7 7.91 -32.65 13.50
CA ALA A 7 6.96 -31.91 12.69
C ALA A 7 7.60 -30.56 12.33
N THR A 8 8.20 -30.47 11.14
CA THR A 8 8.54 -29.19 10.54
C THR A 8 7.23 -28.51 10.16
N ALA A 9 6.63 -27.81 11.11
CA ALA A 9 5.59 -26.83 10.80
C ALA A 9 6.23 -25.82 9.84
N CYS A 10 5.76 -25.78 8.60
CA CYS A 10 6.08 -24.72 7.66
C CYS A 10 5.58 -23.41 8.27
N ARG A 11 6.49 -22.68 8.94
CA ARG A 11 6.13 -21.43 9.61
C ARG A 11 5.89 -20.40 8.50
N ALA A 12 4.65 -19.92 8.39
CA ALA A 12 4.31 -18.86 7.45
C ALA A 12 5.21 -17.64 7.68
N PHE A 13 5.76 -17.08 6.60
CA PHE A 13 6.59 -15.88 6.65
C PHE A 13 5.83 -14.74 7.34
N GLN A 14 6.41 -14.14 8.38
CA GLN A 14 5.81 -13.01 9.09
C GLN A 14 6.12 -11.72 8.34
N ILE A 15 5.09 -11.08 7.76
CA ILE A 15 5.24 -9.87 6.94
C ILE A 15 5.27 -8.59 7.82
N GLU A 16 4.55 -8.58 8.93
CA GLU A 16 4.49 -7.42 9.82
C GLU A 16 5.86 -7.13 10.42
N GLU A 17 6.31 -5.88 10.33
CA GLU A 17 7.64 -5.43 10.76
C GLU A 17 8.82 -6.18 10.12
N ALA A 18 8.59 -6.93 9.02
CA ALA A 18 9.66 -7.58 8.29
C ALA A 18 10.58 -6.55 7.66
N THR A 19 11.89 -6.67 7.93
CA THR A 19 12.88 -5.80 7.32
C THR A 19 13.00 -6.07 5.83
N PHE A 20 13.55 -5.11 5.09
CA PHE A 20 13.87 -5.29 3.68
C PHE A 20 14.74 -6.55 3.45
N ASP A 21 15.76 -6.78 4.27
CA ASP A 21 16.63 -7.95 4.16
C ASP A 21 15.88 -9.26 4.40
N ALA A 22 14.95 -9.29 5.35
CA ALA A 22 14.10 -10.46 5.60
C ALA A 22 13.19 -10.76 4.40
N ILE A 23 12.63 -9.73 3.76
CA ILE A 23 11.82 -9.86 2.54
C ILE A 23 12.68 -10.41 1.39
N GLN A 24 13.89 -9.88 1.18
CA GLN A 24 14.81 -10.39 0.15
C GLN A 24 15.22 -11.84 0.40
N LEU A 25 15.49 -12.19 1.66
CA LEU A 25 15.76 -13.57 2.04
C LEU A 25 14.55 -14.47 1.77
N GLY A 26 13.34 -13.99 2.10
CA GLY A 26 12.09 -14.70 1.82
C GLY A 26 11.86 -14.95 0.32
N PHE A 27 12.16 -13.95 -0.52
CA PHE A 27 12.11 -14.09 -1.97
C PHE A 27 13.15 -15.08 -2.51
N SER A 28 14.37 -15.07 -1.96
CA SER A 28 15.46 -15.91 -2.46
C SER A 28 15.32 -17.38 -2.04
N ASN A 29 14.80 -17.65 -0.84
CA ASN A 29 14.57 -19.01 -0.34
C ASN A 29 13.17 -19.57 -0.66
N GLY A 30 12.30 -18.77 -1.30
CA GLY A 30 10.96 -19.17 -1.71
C GLY A 30 9.90 -19.20 -0.60
N SER A 31 10.22 -18.78 0.63
CA SER A 31 9.25 -18.68 1.73
C SER A 31 8.28 -17.50 1.59
N LEU A 32 8.58 -16.55 0.69
CA LEU A 32 7.73 -15.41 0.34
C LEU A 32 7.73 -15.21 -1.18
N THR A 33 6.59 -14.82 -1.73
CA THR A 33 6.47 -14.36 -3.12
C THR A 33 6.03 -12.90 -3.16
N SER A 34 6.37 -12.18 -4.23
CA SER A 34 5.95 -10.80 -4.45
C SER A 34 4.43 -10.70 -4.50
N THR A 35 3.78 -11.68 -5.13
CA THR A 35 2.32 -11.76 -5.17
C THR A 35 1.72 -11.92 -3.77
N ALA A 36 2.28 -12.79 -2.92
CA ALA A 36 1.80 -12.96 -1.54
C ALA A 36 1.99 -11.67 -0.72
N LEU A 37 3.15 -11.02 -0.86
CA LEU A 37 3.45 -9.75 -0.18
C LEU A 37 2.49 -8.63 -0.61
N VAL A 38 2.25 -8.48 -1.91
CA VAL A 38 1.31 -7.48 -2.46
C VAL A 38 -0.12 -7.76 -2.01
N ARG A 39 -0.58 -9.02 -2.07
CA ARG A 39 -1.92 -9.40 -1.59
C ARG A 39 -2.10 -9.03 -0.11
N PHE A 40 -1.12 -9.37 0.72
CA PHE A 40 -1.17 -9.04 2.15
C PHE A 40 -1.40 -7.53 2.38
N TYR A 41 -0.65 -6.67 1.69
CA TYR A 41 -0.81 -5.22 1.85
C TYR A 41 -2.12 -4.69 1.24
N LEU A 42 -2.57 -5.23 0.10
CA LEU A 42 -3.87 -4.86 -0.47
C LEU A 42 -5.02 -5.21 0.47
N ASP A 43 -4.98 -6.39 1.09
CA ASP A 43 -5.99 -6.82 2.07
C ASP A 43 -5.96 -5.91 3.31
N ARG A 44 -4.77 -5.48 3.74
CA ARG A 44 -4.62 -4.55 4.87
C ARG A 44 -5.13 -3.15 4.53
N VAL A 45 -4.85 -2.65 3.33
CA VAL A 45 -5.41 -1.40 2.81
C VAL A 45 -6.92 -1.49 2.76
N ALA A 46 -7.50 -2.56 2.22
CA ALA A 46 -8.95 -2.73 2.15
C ALA A 46 -9.63 -2.69 3.53
N ARG A 47 -8.99 -3.26 4.57
CA ARG A 47 -9.52 -3.27 5.93
C ARG A 47 -9.34 -1.94 6.68
N LEU A 48 -8.18 -1.30 6.56
CA LEU A 48 -7.82 -0.16 7.42
C LEU A 48 -8.04 1.21 6.75
N ASN A 49 -7.93 1.27 5.42
CA ASN A 49 -8.01 2.54 4.70
C ASN A 49 -9.38 3.24 4.78
N PRO A 50 -10.53 2.54 4.92
CA PRO A 50 -11.80 3.21 5.20
C PRO A 50 -11.81 4.02 6.51
N LEU A 51 -10.90 3.71 7.44
CA LEU A 51 -10.74 4.45 8.70
C LEU A 51 -9.59 5.46 8.60
N LEU A 52 -8.47 5.10 7.96
CA LEU A 52 -7.24 5.89 7.96
C LEU A 52 -7.15 6.90 6.82
N HIS A 53 -7.84 6.67 5.70
CA HIS A 53 -7.76 7.50 4.49
C HIS A 53 -6.33 7.77 3.99
N ALA A 54 -5.39 6.86 4.25
CA ALA A 54 -3.97 7.01 3.95
C ALA A 54 -3.60 6.70 2.49
N VAL A 55 -4.40 5.87 1.81
CA VAL A 55 -4.23 5.47 0.41
C VAL A 55 -5.37 6.09 -0.40
N ILE A 56 -5.03 6.99 -1.32
CA ILE A 56 -6.04 7.70 -2.14
C ILE A 56 -6.42 6.89 -3.39
N GLU A 57 -5.52 6.02 -3.86
CA GLU A 57 -5.75 5.19 -5.04
C GLU A 57 -4.87 3.94 -5.02
N VAL A 58 -5.46 2.79 -5.31
CA VAL A 58 -4.73 1.51 -5.45
C VAL A 58 -4.44 1.26 -6.92
N ASN A 59 -3.25 0.74 -7.24
CA ASN A 59 -2.88 0.40 -8.61
C ASN A 59 -3.61 -0.87 -9.05
N PRO A 60 -4.49 -0.83 -10.07
CA PRO A 60 -5.20 -2.02 -10.54
C PRO A 60 -4.25 -3.09 -11.10
N ASP A 61 -3.04 -2.71 -11.52
CA ASP A 61 -2.08 -3.61 -12.13
C ASP A 61 -1.05 -4.17 -11.11
N ALA A 62 -1.14 -3.81 -9.82
CA ALA A 62 -0.14 -4.19 -8.81
C ALA A 62 0.06 -5.71 -8.70
N LEU A 63 -1.02 -6.49 -8.70
CA LEU A 63 -0.94 -7.96 -8.62
C LEU A 63 -0.33 -8.56 -9.89
N ALA A 64 -0.64 -8.01 -11.06
CA ALA A 64 -0.06 -8.48 -12.33
C ALA A 64 1.45 -8.17 -12.38
N GLN A 65 1.86 -6.99 -11.91
CA GLN A 65 3.27 -6.62 -11.78
C GLN A 65 4.01 -7.54 -10.80
N ALA A 66 3.38 -7.88 -9.67
CA ALA A 66 3.93 -8.81 -8.68
C ALA A 66 4.10 -10.23 -9.24
N ALA A 67 3.08 -10.74 -9.93
CA ALA A 67 3.13 -12.06 -10.57
C ALA A 67 4.21 -12.13 -11.66
N ARG A 68 4.39 -11.05 -12.42
CA ARG A 68 5.49 -10.92 -13.38
C ARG A 68 6.85 -10.98 -12.67
N ALA A 69 7.01 -10.27 -11.55
CA ALA A 69 8.26 -10.29 -10.79
C ALA A 69 8.59 -11.70 -10.27
N ASP A 70 7.57 -12.44 -9.79
CA ASP A 70 7.72 -13.83 -9.37
C ASP A 70 8.11 -14.76 -10.53
N ALA A 71 7.45 -14.64 -11.69
CA ALA A 71 7.77 -15.42 -12.88
C ALA A 71 9.19 -15.14 -13.40
N GLU A 72 9.58 -13.87 -13.42
CA GLU A 72 10.94 -13.44 -13.76
C GLU A 72 11.98 -14.04 -12.80
N ARG A 73 11.69 -14.09 -11.49
CA ARG A 73 12.54 -14.76 -10.48
C ARG A 73 12.63 -16.27 -10.71
N ALA A 74 11.51 -16.94 -10.99
CA ALA A 74 11.44 -18.38 -11.24
C ALA A 74 12.15 -18.80 -12.54
N SER A 75 12.22 -17.91 -13.54
CA SER A 75 12.91 -18.18 -14.81
C SER A 75 14.44 -18.32 -14.68
N GLY A 76 15.01 -18.07 -13.50
CA GLY A 76 16.46 -18.09 -13.28
C GLY A 76 17.20 -16.87 -13.85
N ARG A 77 16.47 -15.88 -14.39
CA ARG A 77 17.04 -14.59 -14.78
C ARG A 77 17.68 -13.93 -13.54
N ARG A 78 18.88 -13.38 -13.72
CA ARG A 78 19.67 -12.75 -12.65
C ARG A 78 19.83 -11.26 -12.92
N GLY A 79 20.34 -10.53 -11.92
CA GLY A 79 20.63 -9.10 -12.04
C GLY A 79 19.42 -8.19 -11.83
N PHE A 80 18.37 -8.68 -11.18
CA PHE A 80 17.30 -7.81 -10.71
C PHE A 80 17.82 -6.87 -9.62
N GLY A 81 17.31 -5.64 -9.61
CA GLY A 81 17.63 -4.67 -8.56
C GLY A 81 17.12 -5.13 -7.19
N PRO A 82 17.63 -4.55 -6.09
CA PRO A 82 17.23 -4.91 -4.73
C PRO A 82 15.71 -4.77 -4.50
N LEU A 83 15.00 -3.93 -5.25
CA LEU A 83 13.57 -3.71 -5.06
C LEU A 83 12.68 -4.64 -5.89
N HIS A 84 13.24 -5.65 -6.55
CA HIS A 84 12.49 -6.48 -7.49
C HIS A 84 11.34 -7.23 -6.84
N GLY A 85 10.11 -6.84 -7.19
CA GLY A 85 8.89 -7.38 -6.67
C GLY A 85 8.50 -6.89 -5.27
N VAL A 86 9.20 -5.89 -4.73
CA VAL A 86 8.85 -5.23 -3.45
C VAL A 86 7.78 -4.15 -3.70
N PRO A 87 6.65 -4.16 -2.99
CA PRO A 87 5.64 -3.12 -3.11
C PRO A 87 6.11 -1.79 -2.51
N VAL A 88 5.83 -0.70 -3.21
CA VAL A 88 6.06 0.67 -2.74
C VAL A 88 4.81 1.52 -2.95
N LEU A 89 4.57 2.45 -2.04
CA LEU A 89 3.50 3.44 -2.14
C LEU A 89 4.12 4.80 -2.49
N LEU A 90 3.53 5.54 -3.43
CA LEU A 90 4.03 6.85 -3.86
C LEU A 90 3.08 7.94 -3.43
N LYS A 91 3.59 9.09 -2.99
CA LYS A 91 2.73 10.26 -2.71
C LYS A 91 2.02 10.72 -3.98
N ASP A 92 0.74 11.12 -3.89
CA ASP A 92 -0.10 11.48 -5.05
C ASP A 92 0.34 12.77 -5.79
N ASN A 93 1.43 13.41 -5.36
CA ASN A 93 2.11 14.47 -6.11
C ASN A 93 3.30 13.97 -6.95
N ILE A 94 3.61 12.66 -6.92
CA ILE A 94 4.67 12.03 -7.72
C ILE A 94 4.05 11.44 -8.99
N ALA A 95 4.44 11.96 -10.16
CA ALA A 95 3.88 11.51 -11.43
C ALA A 95 4.19 10.03 -11.75
N THR A 96 3.17 9.28 -12.14
CA THR A 96 3.30 7.94 -12.72
C THR A 96 2.54 7.85 -14.04
N ARG A 97 3.20 7.39 -15.11
CA ARG A 97 2.64 7.17 -16.45
C ARG A 97 2.04 5.77 -16.54
N ASP A 98 1.03 5.52 -15.72
CA ASP A 98 0.25 4.29 -15.70
C ASP A 98 -1.24 4.64 -15.50
N ARG A 99 -2.02 3.68 -14.98
CA ARG A 99 -3.47 3.84 -14.79
C ARG A 99 -3.84 4.61 -13.51
N LEU A 100 -2.84 5.08 -12.75
CA LEU A 100 -3.05 5.88 -11.54
C LEU A 100 -3.18 7.36 -11.88
N ASN A 101 -3.94 8.08 -11.07
CA ASN A 101 -3.95 9.54 -11.13
C ASN A 101 -2.72 10.12 -10.41
N THR A 102 -2.42 11.39 -10.70
CA THR A 102 -1.47 12.21 -9.93
C THR A 102 -2.12 13.56 -9.70
N THR A 103 -2.79 13.70 -8.56
CA THR A 103 -3.71 14.82 -8.33
C THR A 103 -3.25 15.82 -7.29
N ALA A 104 -2.13 15.53 -6.59
CA ALA A 104 -1.72 16.26 -5.40
C ALA A 104 -2.86 16.42 -4.37
N GLY A 105 -3.77 15.44 -4.32
CA GLY A 105 -4.98 15.46 -3.49
C GLY A 105 -6.14 16.33 -4.00
N SER A 106 -5.98 17.02 -5.14
CA SER A 106 -6.97 17.98 -5.63
C SER A 106 -7.87 17.42 -6.72
N LEU A 107 -9.17 17.67 -6.61
CA LEU A 107 -10.15 17.28 -7.65
C LEU A 107 -9.89 17.95 -9.00
N ALA A 108 -9.22 19.11 -9.02
CA ALA A 108 -8.89 19.84 -10.25
C ALA A 108 -7.98 19.06 -11.22
N LEU A 109 -7.21 18.09 -10.70
CA LEU A 109 -6.28 17.29 -11.48
C LEU A 109 -6.79 15.85 -11.73
N LEU A 110 -8.00 15.53 -11.28
CA LEU A 110 -8.58 14.20 -11.48
C LEU A 110 -8.75 13.93 -12.98
N GLY A 111 -8.23 12.79 -13.47
CA GLY A 111 -8.22 12.46 -14.89
C GLY A 111 -7.12 13.15 -15.72
N SER A 112 -6.29 14.00 -15.09
CA SER A 112 -5.13 14.58 -15.76
C SER A 112 -4.12 13.51 -16.16
N VAL A 113 -3.58 13.64 -17.37
CA VAL A 113 -2.67 12.67 -17.96
C VAL A 113 -1.25 13.22 -17.94
N VAL A 114 -0.40 12.64 -17.09
CA VAL A 114 1.02 13.02 -17.03
C VAL A 114 1.77 12.60 -18.29
N ARG A 115 2.82 13.35 -18.67
CA ARG A 115 3.63 13.06 -19.86
C ARG A 115 4.49 11.80 -19.69
N CYS A 116 5.11 11.63 -18.53
CA CYS A 116 6.02 10.54 -18.20
C CYS A 116 6.04 10.29 -16.69
N ASP A 117 6.66 9.19 -16.27
CA ASP A 117 7.01 8.96 -14.87
C ASP A 117 7.91 10.08 -14.34
N ALA A 118 7.72 10.48 -13.09
CA ALA A 118 8.71 11.25 -12.36
C ALA A 118 10.01 10.43 -12.25
N GLY A 119 11.16 11.11 -12.16
CA GLY A 119 12.47 10.45 -12.11
C GLY A 119 12.59 9.38 -11.01
N VAL A 120 11.99 9.60 -9.84
CA VAL A 120 11.95 8.60 -8.75
C VAL A 120 11.10 7.39 -9.11
N ALA A 121 9.92 7.58 -9.71
CA ALA A 121 9.04 6.49 -10.13
C ALA A 121 9.70 5.64 -11.21
N ALA A 122 10.33 6.27 -12.21
CA ALA A 122 11.08 5.60 -13.25
C ALA A 122 12.21 4.73 -12.69
N ARG A 123 12.97 5.24 -11.72
CA ARG A 123 14.06 4.49 -11.05
C ARG A 123 13.54 3.33 -10.21
N LEU A 124 12.42 3.49 -9.52
CA LEU A 124 11.77 2.41 -8.77
C LEU A 124 11.30 1.29 -9.69
N ARG A 125 10.64 1.62 -10.81
CA ARG A 125 10.25 0.64 -11.83
C ARG A 125 11.45 -0.07 -12.44
N ALA A 126 12.51 0.67 -12.77
CA ALA A 126 13.74 0.09 -13.31
C ALA A 126 14.42 -0.86 -12.31
N ALA A 127 14.29 -0.60 -11.00
CA ALA A 127 14.73 -1.49 -9.94
C ALA A 127 13.80 -2.69 -9.70
N GLY A 128 12.69 -2.80 -10.44
CA GLY A 128 11.71 -3.88 -10.35
C GLY A 128 10.67 -3.72 -9.25
N ALA A 129 10.56 -2.54 -8.61
CA ALA A 129 9.56 -2.30 -7.58
C ALA A 129 8.13 -2.37 -8.14
N VAL A 130 7.20 -2.87 -7.34
CA VAL A 130 5.76 -2.87 -7.65
C VAL A 130 5.15 -1.62 -7.07
N ILE A 131 4.62 -0.72 -7.90
CA ILE A 131 3.93 0.47 -7.40
C ILE A 131 2.53 0.05 -6.95
N LEU A 132 2.32 -0.05 -5.64
CA LEU A 132 1.09 -0.52 -5.01
C LEU A 132 -0.07 0.46 -5.21
N GLY A 133 0.23 1.76 -5.26
CA GLY A 133 -0.76 2.82 -5.35
C GLY A 133 -0.22 4.19 -4.96
N LYS A 134 -1.14 5.10 -4.67
CA LYS A 134 -0.89 6.49 -4.28
C LYS A 134 -1.31 6.74 -2.83
N SER A 135 -0.45 7.36 -2.03
CA SER A 135 -0.83 7.84 -0.70
C SER A 135 -1.52 9.20 -0.76
N ASN A 136 -2.49 9.39 0.14
CA ASN A 136 -3.18 10.66 0.31
C ASN A 136 -2.19 11.73 0.82
N PRO A 137 -2.03 12.86 0.10
CA PRO A 137 -1.23 13.97 0.58
C PRO A 137 -2.12 15.00 1.28
N ALA A 138 -1.53 15.89 2.08
CA ALA A 138 -2.14 17.21 2.29
C ALA A 138 -2.27 17.91 0.93
N GLU A 139 -3.44 18.49 0.63
CA GLU A 139 -3.73 19.10 -0.67
C GLU A 139 -2.64 20.11 -1.05
N TRP A 140 -2.13 20.03 -2.27
CA TRP A 140 -1.05 20.90 -2.78
C TRP A 140 0.20 20.92 -1.89
N SER A 141 0.48 19.80 -1.21
CA SER A 141 1.62 19.66 -0.29
C SER A 141 1.62 20.72 0.83
N SER A 142 0.45 21.02 1.38
CA SER A 142 0.25 22.04 2.42
C SER A 142 0.58 23.48 1.99
N PHE A 143 0.63 23.76 0.69
CA PHE A 143 0.74 25.13 0.17
C PHE A 143 -0.61 25.85 0.04
N ARG A 144 -1.63 25.33 0.76
CA ARG A 144 -2.92 25.96 1.01
C ARG A 144 -3.15 26.00 2.53
N PRO A 145 -3.88 27.01 3.06
CA PRO A 145 -4.15 27.13 4.49
C PRO A 145 -5.25 26.14 4.92
N LEU A 146 -4.94 24.84 4.89
CA LEU A 146 -5.83 23.73 5.23
C LEU A 146 -5.19 22.85 6.30
N THR A 147 -5.98 21.92 6.86
CA THR A 147 -5.48 20.94 7.84
C THR A 147 -4.44 20.02 7.23
N ASN A 148 -3.40 19.69 8.00
CA ASN A 148 -2.39 18.74 7.59
C ASN A 148 -3.02 17.34 7.51
N GLY A 149 -2.87 16.67 6.37
CA GLY A 149 -3.42 15.32 6.14
C GLY A 149 -4.71 15.29 5.33
N TRP A 150 -5.34 16.45 5.14
CA TRP A 150 -6.56 16.59 4.35
C TRP A 150 -6.31 16.84 2.87
N SER A 151 -7.12 16.20 2.02
CA SER A 151 -7.29 16.63 0.63
C SER A 151 -8.72 16.51 0.14
N ALA A 152 -9.09 17.35 -0.83
CA ALA A 152 -10.44 17.36 -1.39
C ALA A 152 -10.83 16.02 -2.03
N ARG A 153 -9.85 15.31 -2.60
CA ARG A 153 -10.07 14.00 -3.22
C ARG A 153 -9.98 12.85 -2.22
N GLY A 154 -9.05 12.90 -1.26
CA GLY A 154 -8.73 11.78 -0.37
C GLY A 154 -9.37 11.84 1.02
N GLY A 155 -9.92 12.99 1.42
CA GLY A 155 -10.40 13.22 2.79
C GLY A 155 -9.26 13.48 3.77
N GLU A 156 -9.57 13.43 5.07
CA GLU A 156 -8.63 13.61 6.18
C GLU A 156 -7.91 12.30 6.49
N THR A 157 -6.58 12.28 6.38
CA THR A 157 -5.77 11.14 6.82
C THR A 157 -5.69 11.13 8.34
N LEU A 158 -6.14 10.05 8.98
CA LEU A 158 -6.16 9.93 10.44
C LEU A 158 -4.95 9.17 10.98
N LEU A 159 -4.49 9.59 12.17
CA LEU A 159 -3.58 8.78 12.97
C LEU A 159 -4.33 7.54 13.48
N LEU A 160 -3.61 6.43 13.64
CA LEU A 160 -4.22 5.16 14.06
C LEU A 160 -4.93 5.28 15.41
N ASP A 161 -4.35 6.04 16.35
CA ASP A 161 -4.93 6.27 17.68
C ASP A 161 -6.24 7.08 17.58
N ASP A 162 -6.29 8.06 16.68
CA ASP A 162 -7.46 8.94 16.46
C ASP A 162 -8.59 8.23 15.70
N ALA A 163 -8.26 7.30 14.79
CA ALA A 163 -9.23 6.46 14.11
C ALA A 163 -9.99 5.55 15.10
N SER A 164 -9.30 5.09 16.15
CA SER A 164 -9.89 4.24 17.19
C SER A 164 -10.86 5.00 18.14
N SER A 165 -10.69 6.31 18.26
CA SER A 165 -11.53 7.17 19.12
C SER A 165 -12.74 7.72 18.36
N SER A 166 -12.59 8.02 17.07
CA SER A 166 -13.68 8.46 16.20
C SER A 166 -14.72 7.38 15.94
N THR A 167 -14.29 6.12 15.77
CA THR A 167 -15.21 4.96 15.64
C THR A 167 -16.09 4.80 16.89
N ARG A 168 -15.50 4.90 18.09
CA ARG A 168 -16.24 4.83 19.37
C ARG A 168 -17.28 5.93 19.53
N ARG A 169 -16.97 7.15 19.11
CA ARG A 169 -17.93 8.28 19.19
C ARG A 169 -19.12 8.14 18.24
N GLN A 170 -18.95 7.50 17.08
CA GLN A 170 -20.07 7.26 16.16
C GLN A 170 -21.03 6.19 16.69
N ASP A 171 -20.52 5.17 17.38
CA ASP A 171 -21.34 4.13 18.02
C ASP A 171 -22.16 4.69 19.19
N ASP A 172 -21.59 5.60 19.98
CA ASP A 172 -22.27 6.26 21.10
C ASP A 172 -23.40 7.20 20.61
N ASN A 173 -23.16 7.97 19.54
CA ASN A 173 -24.18 8.85 18.95
C ASN A 173 -25.34 8.06 18.30
N GLY A 174 -25.07 6.88 17.74
CA GLY A 174 -26.12 6.00 17.19
C GLY A 174 -27.00 5.36 18.27
N ALA A 175 -26.52 5.26 19.51
CA ALA A 175 -27.28 4.75 20.65
C ALA A 175 -28.21 5.82 21.26
N GLU A 176 -27.80 7.09 21.27
CA GLU A 176 -28.65 8.20 21.71
C GLU A 176 -29.82 8.47 20.76
N GLU A 177 -29.61 8.39 19.44
CA GLU A 177 -30.67 8.63 18.46
C GLU A 177 -31.79 7.56 18.48
N LYS A 178 -31.52 6.37 19.02
CA LYS A 178 -32.51 5.31 19.27
C LYS A 178 -33.31 5.49 20.56
N LYS A 179 -32.85 6.34 21.48
CA LYS A 179 -33.58 6.67 22.73
C LYS A 179 -34.58 7.81 22.53
N GLU A 180 -34.32 8.73 21.60
CA GLU A 180 -35.21 9.85 21.28
C GLU A 180 -36.45 9.43 20.45
N LYS A 181 -36.45 8.22 19.86
CA LYS A 181 -37.55 7.68 19.03
C LYS A 181 -38.39 6.60 19.72
N ARG A 182 -38.43 6.55 21.05
CA ARG A 182 -39.27 5.63 21.83
C ARG A 182 -40.21 6.34 22.78
#